data_AF-A0A8T5M106-F1
#
_entry.id   AF-A0A8T5M106-F1
#
_cell.length_a   1.000
_cell.length_b   1.000
_cell.length_c   1.000
_cell.angle_alpha   90.00
_cell.angle_beta   90.00
_cell.angle_gamma   90.00
#
_symmetry.space_group_name_H-M   'P 1'
#
loop_
_entity.id
_entity.type
_entity.pdbx_description
1 polymer ?
#
loop_
_entity_poly.entity_id
_entity_poly.type
_entity_poly.pdbx_seq_one_letter_code
_entity_poly.pdbx_strand_id
1 'polypeptide(L)'
;YGGGGSPTAEVAPFSNYCSDTDNGKMYKKYGRVTGFINNQRVSHADECVDDQVVREWYCKNQGSYRIPDDEYASCPGVYGEGAFCAKGRCVVNYGR
;
A
#
# COMPACT_ATOMS: atom_id res chain seq x y z
N TYR A 1 49.03 26.25 -8.90
CA TYR A 1 47.63 26.20 -9.37
C TYR A 1 47.00 24.94 -8.80
N GLY A 2 46.29 25.09 -7.68
CA GLY A 2 45.68 23.99 -6.96
C GLY A 2 44.21 23.81 -7.33
N GLY A 3 43.66 22.66 -6.94
CA GLY A 3 42.23 22.42 -6.86
C GLY A 3 41.73 21.24 -7.70
N GLY A 4 42.01 20.02 -7.24
CA GLY A 4 41.23 18.86 -7.65
C GLY A 4 39.80 19.01 -7.14
N GLY A 5 38.84 19.04 -8.06
CA GLY A 5 37.41 19.04 -7.72
C GLY A 5 37.01 17.64 -7.23
N SER A 6 36.64 17.56 -5.95
CA SER A 6 36.00 16.41 -5.34
C SER A 6 34.82 15.90 -6.17
N PRO A 7 34.54 14.59 -6.21
CA PRO A 7 33.26 14.13 -6.71
C PRO A 7 32.17 14.72 -5.82
N THR A 8 31.36 15.62 -6.37
CA THR A 8 30.10 16.02 -5.74
C THR A 8 29.29 14.74 -5.63
N ALA A 9 29.14 14.22 -4.41
CA ALA A 9 28.18 13.17 -4.14
C ALA A 9 26.82 13.75 -4.57
N GLU A 10 26.33 13.30 -5.72
CA GLU A 10 24.96 13.53 -6.13
C GLU A 10 24.13 13.02 -4.96
N VAL A 11 23.38 13.92 -4.31
CA VAL A 11 22.43 13.53 -3.27
C VAL A 11 21.54 12.49 -3.94
N ALA A 12 21.69 11.22 -3.52
CA ALA A 12 20.95 10.12 -4.10
C ALA A 12 19.48 10.54 -4.13
N PRO A 13 18.81 10.52 -5.30
CA PRO A 13 17.42 10.92 -5.37
C PRO A 13 16.67 10.12 -4.31
N PHE A 14 15.89 10.81 -3.47
CA PHE A 14 15.11 10.20 -2.39
C PHE A 14 14.50 8.91 -2.92
N SER A 15 14.93 7.76 -2.40
CA SER A 15 14.53 6.46 -2.92
C SER A 15 13.12 6.17 -2.43
N ASN A 16 12.15 6.87 -3.01
CA ASN A 16 10.74 6.64 -2.78
C ASN A 16 10.37 5.33 -3.47
N TYR A 17 10.21 4.28 -2.67
CA TYR A 17 9.80 3.00 -3.17
C TYR A 17 8.79 2.38 -2.23
N CYS A 18 7.95 1.55 -2.84
CA CYS A 18 6.83 0.90 -2.21
C CYS A 18 6.74 -0.51 -2.80
N SER A 19 6.60 -1.51 -1.95
CA SER A 19 6.33 -2.90 -2.28
C SER A 19 5.02 -3.32 -1.61
N ASP A 20 4.19 -4.01 -2.35
CA ASP A 20 2.84 -4.42 -1.96
C ASP A 20 2.72 -5.93 -2.13
N THR A 21 2.22 -6.64 -1.11
CA THR A 21 2.18 -8.11 -1.08
C THR A 21 1.02 -8.73 -1.86
N ASP A 22 0.02 -7.95 -2.27
CA ASP A 22 -1.07 -8.44 -3.10
C ASP A 22 -1.14 -7.82 -4.50
N ASN A 23 -0.24 -6.87 -4.78
CA ASN A 23 -0.01 -6.25 -6.09
C ASN A 23 -1.15 -5.33 -6.56
N GLY A 24 -1.71 -4.51 -5.67
CA GLY A 24 -2.58 -3.41 -6.06
C GLY A 24 -3.79 -3.28 -5.14
N LYS A 25 -4.95 -2.96 -5.72
CA LYS A 25 -6.20 -2.84 -4.97
C LYS A 25 -6.91 -4.19 -4.98
N MET A 26 -6.59 -5.04 -4.00
CA MET A 26 -7.01 -6.43 -3.91
C MET A 26 -7.83 -6.72 -2.64
N TYR A 27 -8.97 -6.04 -2.50
CA TYR A 27 -9.92 -6.13 -1.36
C TYR A 27 -10.31 -7.53 -0.86
N LYS A 28 -10.07 -8.59 -1.65
CA LYS A 28 -10.40 -10.00 -1.36
C LYS A 28 -9.26 -10.78 -0.70
N LYS A 29 -8.05 -10.23 -0.75
CA LYS A 29 -6.81 -10.78 -0.24
C LYS A 29 -6.28 -9.82 0.82
N TYR A 30 -5.62 -10.35 1.84
CA TYR A 30 -4.94 -9.50 2.80
C TYR A 30 -3.59 -9.09 2.21
N GLY A 31 -3.32 -7.80 2.26
CA GLY A 31 -2.14 -7.14 1.77
C GLY A 31 -1.41 -6.31 2.82
N ARG A 32 -0.24 -5.84 2.39
CA ARG A 32 0.65 -4.98 3.16
C ARG A 32 1.57 -4.25 2.22
N VAL A 33 1.57 -2.94 2.36
CA VAL A 33 2.54 -2.04 1.77
C VAL A 33 3.73 -1.86 2.72
N THR A 34 4.95 -2.05 2.20
CA THR A 34 6.20 -1.71 2.90
C THR A 34 7.13 -0.94 1.97
N GLY A 35 7.96 -0.06 2.51
CA GLY A 35 8.86 0.74 1.66
C GLY A 35 9.62 1.82 2.40
N PHE A 36 10.13 2.78 1.62
CA PHE A 36 10.75 4.01 2.13
C PHE A 36 10.19 5.22 1.39
N ILE A 37 9.83 6.27 2.14
CA ILE A 37 9.36 7.55 1.63
C ILE A 37 10.15 8.65 2.32
N ASN A 38 10.85 9.49 1.55
CA ASN A 38 11.72 10.54 2.07
C ASN A 38 12.70 10.02 3.15
N ASN A 39 13.33 8.87 2.88
CA ASN A 39 14.21 8.13 3.80
C ASN A 39 13.56 7.59 5.08
N GLN A 40 12.23 7.64 5.22
CA GLN A 40 11.51 7.06 6.34
C GLN A 40 10.89 5.73 5.94
N ARG A 41 11.07 4.71 6.79
CA ARG A 41 10.45 3.40 6.58
C ARG A 41 8.93 3.52 6.78
N VAL A 42 8.17 2.99 5.82
CA VAL A 42 6.71 2.90 5.89
C VAL A 42 6.28 1.44 5.93
N SER A 43 5.19 1.16 6.65
CA SER A 43 4.54 -0.15 6.72
C SER A 43 3.06 0.04 7.01
N HIS A 44 2.21 -0.29 6.05
CA HIS A 44 0.76 -0.21 6.17
C HIS A 44 0.15 -1.54 5.76
N ALA A 45 -0.77 -2.07 6.55
CA ALA A 45 -1.46 -3.31 6.26
C ALA A 45 -2.93 -3.01 6.02
N ASP A 46 -3.57 -3.80 5.17
CA ASP A 46 -5.01 -3.70 4.99
C ASP A 46 -5.72 -3.99 6.31
N GLU A 47 -6.77 -3.23 6.56
CA GLU A 47 -7.44 -3.24 7.84
C GLU A 47 -8.94 -3.10 7.67
N CYS A 48 -9.69 -3.74 8.57
CA CYS A 48 -11.12 -3.52 8.66
C CYS A 48 -11.35 -2.26 9.46
N VAL A 49 -11.93 -1.25 8.80
CA VAL A 49 -12.32 0.01 9.45
C VAL A 49 -13.55 -0.24 10.32
N ASP A 50 -14.47 -1.04 9.78
CA ASP A 50 -15.62 -1.61 10.47
C ASP A 50 -15.93 -3.01 9.89
N ASP A 51 -17.09 -3.57 10.22
CA ASP A 51 -17.51 -4.90 9.77
C ASP A 51 -17.87 -4.95 8.27
N GLN A 52 -18.03 -3.82 7.59
CA GLN A 52 -18.43 -3.76 6.18
C GLN A 52 -17.45 -3.03 5.29
N VAL A 53 -16.47 -2.31 5.84
CA VAL A 53 -15.51 -1.49 5.11
C VAL A 53 -14.09 -1.97 5.37
N VAL A 54 -13.38 -2.27 4.28
CA VAL A 54 -11.93 -2.48 4.29
C VAL A 54 -11.23 -1.20 3.84
N ARG A 55 -10.16 -0.83 4.55
CA ARG A 55 -9.16 0.11 4.05
C ARG A 55 -8.04 -0.69 3.41
N GLU A 56 -7.90 -0.51 2.11
CA GLU A 56 -6.91 -1.15 1.27
C GLU A 56 -5.70 -0.24 1.10
N TRP A 57 -4.51 -0.75 1.40
CA TRP A 57 -3.25 -0.08 1.16
C TRP A 57 -2.57 -0.65 -0.07
N TYR A 58 -2.19 0.21 -1.01
CA TYR A 58 -1.57 -0.22 -2.27
C TYR A 58 -0.43 0.70 -2.69
N CYS A 59 0.47 0.19 -3.53
CA CYS A 59 1.56 0.97 -4.09
C CYS A 59 1.17 1.63 -5.42
N LYS A 60 0.98 2.94 -5.42
CA LYS A 60 0.63 3.78 -6.58
C LYS A 60 1.86 4.35 -7.27
N ASN A 61 1.82 4.41 -8.61
CA ASN A 61 2.86 5.08 -9.40
C ASN A 61 2.71 6.60 -9.31
N GLN A 62 3.81 7.30 -9.03
CA GLN A 62 3.92 8.75 -9.06
C GLN A 62 5.18 9.14 -9.85
N GLY A 63 5.01 9.38 -11.15
CA GLY A 63 6.13 9.56 -12.07
C GLY A 63 7.00 8.30 -12.13
N SER A 64 8.30 8.46 -11.84
CA SER A 64 9.28 7.36 -11.81
C SER A 64 9.32 6.59 -10.49
N TYR A 65 8.52 6.97 -9.49
CA TYR A 65 8.53 6.38 -8.15
C TYR A 65 7.21 5.67 -7.83
N ARG A 66 7.22 4.85 -6.77
CA ARG A 66 6.00 4.25 -6.20
C ARG A 66 5.84 4.70 -4.76
N ILE A 67 4.65 5.15 -4.41
CA ILE A 67 4.30 5.61 -3.05
C ILE A 67 3.11 4.82 -2.52
N PRO A 68 2.99 4.62 -1.19
CA PRO A 68 1.78 4.14 -0.57
C PRO A 68 0.61 5.09 -0.86
N ASP A 69 -0.55 4.54 -1.14
CA ASP A 69 -1.84 5.23 -1.19
C ASP A 69 -2.89 4.28 -0.58
N ASP A 70 -4.06 4.79 -0.24
CA ASP A 70 -5.15 3.98 0.33
C ASP A 70 -6.51 4.25 -0.30
N GLU A 71 -7.40 3.26 -0.18
CA GLU A 71 -8.79 3.34 -0.63
C GLU A 71 -9.71 2.60 0.33
N TYR A 72 -10.93 3.09 0.47
CA TYR A 72 -11.98 2.45 1.27
C TYR A 72 -12.95 1.73 0.33
N ALA A 73 -13.18 0.44 0.59
CA ALA A 73 -14.11 -0.36 -0.19
C ALA A 73 -15.17 -0.99 0.73
N SER A 74 -16.43 -0.91 0.29
CA SER A 74 -17.54 -1.64 0.92
C SER A 74 -17.51 -3.11 0.52
N CYS A 75 -17.37 -4.01 1.47
CA CYS A 75 -17.37 -5.46 1.24
C CYS A 75 -18.68 -5.97 0.60
N PRO A 76 -19.87 -5.48 1.00
CA PRO A 76 -21.09 -5.71 0.24
C PRO A 76 -21.01 -5.29 -1.24
N GLY A 77 -20.30 -4.18 -1.55
CA GLY A 77 -20.04 -3.78 -2.93
C GLY A 77 -19.05 -4.68 -3.68
N VAL A 78 -18.15 -5.36 -2.96
CA VAL A 78 -17.11 -6.24 -3.54
C VAL A 78 -17.61 -7.66 -3.82
N TYR A 79 -18.46 -8.20 -2.95
CA TYR A 79 -18.92 -9.59 -3.00
C TYR A 79 -20.45 -9.76 -3.07
N GLY A 80 -21.22 -8.71 -2.81
CA GLY A 80 -22.69 -8.78 -2.67
C GLY A 80 -23.15 -8.73 -1.21
N GLU A 81 -24.46 -8.68 -1.02
CA GLU A 81 -25.11 -8.60 0.29
C GLU A 81 -24.63 -9.72 1.24
N GLY A 82 -24.41 -9.37 2.52
CA GLY A 82 -23.92 -10.30 3.54
C GLY A 82 -22.39 -10.50 3.55
N ALA A 83 -21.65 -9.89 2.62
CA ALA A 83 -20.21 -9.79 2.73
C ALA A 83 -19.79 -8.85 3.86
N PHE A 84 -18.69 -9.18 4.53
CA PHE A 84 -18.17 -8.44 5.67
C PHE A 84 -16.64 -8.39 5.63
N CYS A 85 -16.04 -7.43 6.31
CA CYS A 85 -14.59 -7.36 6.46
C CYS A 85 -14.13 -8.27 7.61
N ALA A 86 -13.11 -9.09 7.34
CA ALA A 86 -12.44 -9.87 8.37
C ALA A 86 -10.94 -9.99 8.08
N LYS A 87 -10.12 -9.63 9.08
CA LYS A 87 -8.65 -9.69 8.99
C LYS A 87 -8.07 -8.89 7.82
N GLY A 88 -8.56 -7.65 7.64
CA GLY A 88 -8.06 -6.73 6.61
C GLY A 88 -8.42 -7.14 5.18
N ARG A 89 -9.53 -7.84 4.98
CA ARG A 89 -10.03 -8.20 3.64
C ARG A 89 -11.52 -8.49 3.69
N CYS A 90 -12.19 -8.31 2.56
CA CYS A 90 -13.56 -8.70 2.38
C CYS A 90 -13.68 -10.23 2.27
N VAL A 91 -14.70 -10.77 2.94
CA VAL A 91 -15.06 -12.19 2.93
C VAL A 91 -16.58 -12.32 2.84
N VAL A 92 -17.06 -13.51 2.48
CA VAL A 92 -18.46 -13.89 2.56
C VAL A 92 -18.59 -15.09 3.49
N ASN A 93 -19.67 -15.14 4.26
CA ASN A 93 -20.03 -16.33 4.99
C ASN A 93 -20.76 -17.27 4.02
N TYR A 94 -20.03 -18.16 3.34
CA TYR A 94 -20.67 -19.30 2.70
C TYR A 94 -21.17 -20.21 3.82
N GLY A 95 -22.41 -19.99 4.28
CA GLY A 95 -23.02 -20.76 5.37
C GLY A 95 -22.69 -22.25 5.23
N ARG A 96 -22.10 -22.81 6.28
CA ARG A 96 -22.13 -24.26 6.52
C ARG A 96 -23.54 -24.66 6.93
#